data_AF-A0A960XJI8-F1
#
_entry.id   AF-A0A960XJI8-F1
#
_cell.length_a   1.000
_cell.length_b   1.000
_cell.length_c   1.000
_cell.angle_alpha   90.00
_cell.angle_beta   90.00
_cell.angle_gamma   90.00
#
_symmetry.space_group_name_H-M   'P 1'
#
loop_
_entity.id
_entity.type
_entity.pdbx_description
1 polymer ?
#
loop_
_entity_poly.entity_id
_entity_poly.type
_entity_poly.pdbx_seq_one_letter_code
_entity_poly.pdbx_strand_id
1 'polypeptide(L)'
;LWSTSLIFNKGHRIGLLVTSSDAGRFAVHPNTWDPIDSYEDAKVARNTIHLSSKYPSRVILPITELGQGTVYDPAKHVIARKTKPWDK
;
A
#
# COMPACT_ATOMS: atom_id res chain seq x y z
N LEU A 1 1.93 -2.87 -0.32
CA LEU A 1 1.84 -2.16 0.98
C LEU A 1 2.88 -2.74 1.93
N TRP A 2 3.51 -1.91 2.75
CA TRP A 2 4.34 -2.37 3.88
C TRP A 2 3.47 -2.92 5.02
N SER A 3 4.09 -3.51 6.04
CA SER A 3 3.39 -3.92 7.26
C SER A 3 3.13 -2.72 8.18
N THR A 4 2.00 -2.73 8.87
CA THR A 4 1.66 -1.80 9.93
C THR A 4 0.84 -2.52 11.00
N SER A 5 0.87 -2.01 12.23
CA SER A 5 0.04 -2.47 13.35
C SER A 5 -0.51 -1.24 14.05
N LEU A 6 -1.80 -0.99 13.88
CA LEU A 6 -2.47 0.23 14.33
C LEU A 6 -3.75 -0.13 15.07
N ILE A 7 -3.98 0.55 16.20
CA ILE A 7 -5.25 0.52 16.91
C ILE A 7 -6.06 1.74 16.45
N PHE A 8 -7.25 1.50 15.90
CA PHE A 8 -8.20 2.55 15.55
C PHE A 8 -9.16 2.78 16.72
N ASN A 9 -8.82 3.73 17.59
CA ASN A 9 -9.64 4.08 18.75
C ASN A 9 -11.03 4.62 18.35
N LYS A 10 -11.98 4.57 19.28
CA LYS A 10 -13.33 5.13 19.08
C LYS A 10 -13.24 6.58 18.60
N GLY A 11 -13.97 6.89 17.53
CA GLY A 11 -13.98 8.21 16.89
C GLY A 11 -12.99 8.36 15.72
N HIS A 12 -12.00 7.46 15.59
CA HIS A 12 -11.10 7.44 14.45
C HIS A 12 -11.78 6.81 13.23
N ARG A 13 -11.22 7.07 12.04
CA ARG A 13 -11.68 6.51 10.76
C ARG A 13 -10.49 6.02 9.94
N ILE A 14 -10.73 5.02 9.09
CA ILE A 14 -9.77 4.57 8.09
C ILE A 14 -10.00 5.35 6.81
N GLY A 15 -8.99 6.11 6.37
CA GLY A 15 -8.97 6.76 5.08
C GLY A 15 -8.10 5.99 4.10
N LEU A 16 -8.58 5.77 2.88
CA LEU A 16 -7.81 5.19 1.78
C LEU A 16 -7.74 6.21 0.63
N LEU A 17 -6.52 6.64 0.30
CA LEU A 17 -6.27 7.46 -0.88
C LEU A 17 -5.71 6.56 -2.00
N VAL A 18 -6.31 6.63 -3.17
CA VAL A 18 -5.85 5.94 -4.38
C VAL A 18 -5.53 7.00 -5.42
N THR A 19 -4.32 6.95 -5.96
CA THR A 19 -3.78 7.89 -6.95
C THR A 19 -2.93 7.12 -7.95
N SER A 20 -2.73 7.69 -9.15
CA SER A 20 -1.82 7.17 -10.17
C SER A 20 -0.41 7.79 -10.09
N SER A 21 -0.16 8.67 -9.11
CA SER A 21 1.15 9.32 -8.92
C SER A 21 1.42 9.68 -7.46
N ASP A 22 2.69 9.62 -7.07
CA ASP A 22 3.24 10.16 -5.82
C ASP A 22 4.56 10.88 -6.15
N ALA A 23 4.42 12.03 -6.82
CA ALA A 23 5.53 12.80 -7.38
C ALA A 23 6.40 13.38 -6.26
N GLY A 24 7.73 13.25 -6.41
CA GLY A 24 8.72 13.58 -5.38
C GLY A 24 9.22 12.36 -4.63
N ARG A 25 8.37 11.33 -4.44
CA ARG A 25 8.81 10.02 -3.98
C ARG A 25 9.15 9.08 -5.13
N PHE A 26 8.40 9.15 -6.22
CA PHE A 26 8.61 8.36 -7.44
C PHE A 26 8.64 9.25 -8.69
N ALA A 27 9.28 8.77 -9.75
CA ALA A 27 9.17 9.37 -11.08
C ALA A 27 7.72 9.26 -11.58
N VAL A 28 7.23 10.28 -12.26
CA VAL A 28 5.87 10.29 -12.82
C VAL A 28 5.83 9.35 -14.01
N HIS A 29 4.80 8.52 -14.12
CA HIS A 29 4.63 7.66 -15.29
C HIS A 29 4.07 8.48 -16.47
N PRO A 30 4.69 8.44 -17.67
CA PRO A 30 4.25 9.24 -18.83
C PRO A 30 2.95 8.76 -19.48
N ASN A 31 2.45 7.58 -19.07
CA ASN A 31 1.28 6.91 -19.66
C ASN A 31 1.48 6.55 -21.14
N THR A 32 2.72 6.27 -21.50
CA THR A 32 3.14 5.67 -22.77
C THR A 32 3.52 4.20 -22.54
N TRP A 33 3.79 3.47 -23.62
CA TRP A 33 4.22 2.07 -23.55
C TRP A 33 5.72 1.91 -23.28
N ASP A 34 6.50 2.93 -23.63
CA ASP A 34 7.95 2.90 -23.54
C ASP A 34 8.47 3.24 -22.13
N PRO A 35 9.71 2.85 -21.80
CA PRO A 35 10.40 3.33 -20.61
C PRO A 35 10.41 4.86 -20.49
N ILE A 36 10.66 5.35 -19.27
CA ILE A 36 10.65 6.79 -18.99
C ILE A 36 11.96 7.43 -19.48
N ASP A 37 12.01 7.76 -20.77
CA ASP A 37 13.14 8.48 -21.38
C ASP A 37 12.82 9.97 -21.58
N SER A 38 11.56 10.31 -21.91
CA SER A 38 11.07 11.68 -22.05
C SER A 38 9.59 11.80 -21.64
N TYR A 39 9.10 13.03 -21.46
CA TYR A 39 7.69 13.34 -21.18
C TYR A 39 7.00 14.07 -22.33
N GLU A 40 7.65 14.22 -23.48
CA GLU A 40 7.15 15.02 -24.61
C GLU A 40 5.85 14.44 -25.18
N ASP A 41 5.77 13.11 -25.26
CA ASP A 41 4.59 12.36 -25.70
C ASP A 41 3.67 11.91 -24.57
N ALA A 42 3.85 12.47 -23.36
CA ALA A 42 3.07 12.07 -22.20
C ALA A 42 1.58 12.34 -22.40
N LYS A 43 0.74 11.39 -21.97
CA LYS A 43 -0.71 11.46 -22.17
C LYS A 43 -1.43 11.59 -20.83
N VAL A 44 -2.49 12.40 -20.83
CA VAL A 44 -3.42 12.48 -19.69
C VAL A 44 -4.24 11.19 -19.65
N ALA A 45 -3.99 10.37 -18.64
CA ALA A 45 -4.79 9.17 -18.38
C ALA A 45 -6.07 9.52 -17.61
N ARG A 46 -7.20 8.92 -18.02
CA ARG A 46 -8.45 8.94 -17.24
C ARG A 46 -8.60 7.62 -16.50
N ASN A 47 -8.00 7.53 -15.32
CA ASN A 47 -8.09 6.32 -14.49
C ASN A 47 -9.49 6.18 -13.88
N THR A 48 -10.02 4.96 -13.87
CA THR A 48 -11.31 4.64 -13.26
C THR A 48 -11.11 3.57 -12.19
N ILE A 49 -11.66 3.79 -11.00
CA ILE A 49 -11.70 2.78 -9.94
C ILE A 49 -13.07 2.12 -9.98
N HIS A 50 -13.11 0.82 -10.23
CA HIS A 50 -14.37 0.07 -10.22
C HIS A 50 -14.71 -0.38 -8.80
N LEU A 51 -15.90 0.01 -8.32
CA LEU A 51 -16.41 -0.26 -6.97
C LEU A 51 -17.82 -0.87 -7.05
N SER A 52 -17.97 -1.93 -7.84
CA SER A 52 -19.26 -2.61 -8.05
C SER A 52 -19.21 -4.05 -7.53
N SER A 53 -20.36 -4.71 -7.36
CA SER A 53 -20.41 -6.13 -6.99
C SER A 53 -19.67 -7.03 -7.99
N LYS A 54 -19.74 -6.69 -9.29
CA LYS A 54 -19.03 -7.40 -10.37
C LYS A 54 -17.51 -7.16 -10.33
N TYR A 55 -17.09 -5.97 -9.91
CA TYR A 55 -15.68 -5.56 -9.79
C TYR A 55 -15.41 -4.97 -8.40
N PRO A 56 -15.29 -5.82 -7.37
CA PRO A 56 -15.32 -5.38 -5.97
C PRO A 56 -13.91 -4.99 -5.48
N SER A 57 -13.35 -3.90 -6.00
CA SER A 57 -12.07 -3.38 -5.50
C SER A 57 -12.19 -3.10 -4.00
N ARG A 58 -11.24 -3.62 -3.22
CA ARG A 58 -11.28 -3.55 -1.75
C ARG A 58 -9.88 -3.57 -1.16
N VAL A 59 -9.72 -2.95 0.01
CA VAL A 59 -8.56 -3.14 0.88
C VAL A 59 -8.84 -4.31 1.82
N ILE A 60 -7.88 -5.23 1.95
CA ILE A 60 -7.98 -6.36 2.88
C ILE A 60 -7.10 -6.02 4.08
N LEU A 61 -7.72 -5.88 5.25
CA LEU A 61 -7.03 -5.57 6.49
C LEU A 61 -7.00 -6.81 7.39
N PRO A 62 -5.83 -7.25 7.89
CA PRO A 62 -5.76 -8.31 8.87
C PRO A 62 -6.21 -7.77 10.23
N ILE A 63 -7.47 -8.02 10.60
CA ILE A 63 -8.02 -7.62 11.89
C ILE A 63 -7.62 -8.66 12.94
N THR A 64 -7.08 -8.20 14.06
CA THR A 64 -6.73 -9.04 15.21
C THR A 64 -7.59 -8.64 16.40
N GLU A 65 -7.94 -9.60 17.26
CA GLU A 65 -8.61 -9.31 18.52
C GLU A 65 -7.74 -8.41 19.42
N LEU A 66 -8.39 -7.56 20.21
CA LEU A 66 -7.71 -6.72 21.19
C LEU A 66 -6.96 -7.62 22.19
N GLY A 67 -5.69 -7.30 22.46
CA GLY A 67 -4.85 -8.06 23.38
C GLY A 67 -4.18 -9.31 22.80
N GLN A 68 -4.46 -9.69 21.55
CA GLN A 68 -3.71 -10.77 20.86
C GLN A 68 -2.36 -10.29 20.31
N GLY A 69 -2.15 -8.97 20.26
CA GLY A 69 -0.84 -8.42 19.95
C GLY A 69 0.13 -8.68 21.10
N THR A 70 1.21 -9.41 20.84
CA THR A 70 2.33 -9.44 21.78
C THR A 70 3.02 -8.08 21.78
N VAL A 71 3.06 -7.42 22.94
CA VAL A 71 3.98 -6.28 23.12
C VAL A 71 5.38 -6.81 22.87
N TYR A 72 6.12 -6.14 22.00
CA TYR A 72 7.49 -6.53 21.70
C TYR A 72 8.34 -6.47 22.98
N ASP A 73 8.56 -7.64 23.56
CA ASP A 73 9.55 -7.92 24.59
C ASP A 73 10.88 -8.36 23.94
N PRO A 74 11.97 -7.56 24.00
CA PRO A 74 13.26 -7.92 23.40
C PRO A 74 13.93 -9.12 24.10
N ALA A 75 13.51 -9.50 25.31
CA ALA A 75 14.00 -10.70 25.98
C ALA A 75 13.31 -11.99 25.49
N LYS A 76 12.15 -11.87 24.82
CA LYS A 76 11.33 -13.02 24.36
C LYS A 76 11.12 -13.09 22.86
N HIS A 77 11.13 -11.94 22.17
CA HIS A 77 10.83 -11.85 20.75
C HIS A 77 12.06 -11.45 19.95
N VAL A 78 12.24 -12.12 18.81
CA VAL A 78 13.25 -11.76 17.81
C VAL A 78 12.55 -10.94 16.73
N ILE A 79 13.13 -9.80 16.35
CA ILE A 79 12.64 -9.01 15.21
C ILE A 79 12.59 -9.93 13.99
N ALA A 80 11.46 -9.94 13.29
CA ALA A 80 11.29 -10.73 12.09
C ALA A 80 12.43 -10.45 11.10
N ARG A 81 13.18 -11.50 10.75
CA ARG A 81 14.25 -11.44 9.75
C ARG A 81 13.73 -12.05 8.45
N LYS A 82 14.25 -11.58 7.33
CA LYS A 82 13.99 -12.23 6.03
C LYS A 82 14.44 -13.68 6.12
N THR A 83 13.53 -14.62 5.92
CA THR A 83 13.83 -16.06 5.93
C THR A 83 14.40 -16.55 4.60
N LYS A 84 14.23 -15.75 3.54
CA LYS A 84 14.81 -15.98 2.22
C LYS A 84 15.23 -14.64 1.59
N PRO A 85 16.27 -14.61 0.73
CA PRO A 85 16.54 -13.48 -0.15
C PRO A 85 15.30 -13.17 -0.97
N TRP A 86 15.02 -11.88 -1.18
CA TRP A 86 14.02 -11.49 -2.15
C TRP A 86 14.78 -11.19 -3.45
N ASP A 87 14.77 -12.14 -4.37
CA ASP A 87 15.23 -11.91 -5.73
C ASP A 87 14.17 -11.04 -6.41
N LYS A 88 14.58 -9.83 -6.76
CA LYS A 88 13.79 -8.88 -7.54
C LYS A 88 13.70 -9.31 -8.98
#